data_AF-A0A7S3HCA7-F1
#
_entry.id   AF-A0A7S3HCA7-F1
#
_cell.length_a   1.000
_cell.length_b   1.000
_cell.length_c   1.000
_cell.angle_alpha   90.00
_cell.angle_beta   90.00
_cell.angle_gamma   90.00
#
_symmetry.space_group_name_H-M   'P 1'
#
loop_
_entity.id
_entity.type
_entity.pdbx_description
1 polymer ?
#
loop_
_entity_poly.entity_id
_entity_poly.type
_entity_poly.pdbx_seq_one_letter_code
_entity_poly.pdbx_strand_id
1 'polypeptide(L)'
;PGASSFVQVHSNDASIRARALAAVKSASMVADKSGSKPRVDLIALALSGKKVGFEKVIKMIDDMVANLKSEQIDDDAKKDYCNKQFDETDDKKKALARALSDLDTAIAETKEGLATVIEEIAALEAGIKALDKSVAEATELRKE
;
A
#
# COMPACT_ATOMS: atom_id res chain seq x y z
N PRO A 1 -72.21 43.63 -40.92
CA PRO A 1 -71.48 42.39 -41.31
C PRO A 1 -69.97 42.53 -41.06
N GLY A 2 -69.33 41.50 -40.48
CA GLY A 2 -67.87 41.39 -40.37
C GLY A 2 -67.27 41.72 -39.00
N ALA A 3 -67.67 41.01 -37.94
CA ALA A 3 -66.95 41.04 -36.66
C ALA A 3 -65.67 40.21 -36.79
N SER A 4 -64.51 40.86 -36.82
CA SER A 4 -63.21 40.20 -36.70
C SER A 4 -62.88 40.03 -35.22
N SER A 5 -63.13 38.85 -34.66
CA SER A 5 -62.73 38.53 -33.29
C SER A 5 -61.20 38.37 -33.22
N PHE A 6 -60.55 39.25 -32.46
CA PHE A 6 -59.12 39.15 -32.19
C PHE A 6 -58.92 38.12 -31.08
N VAL A 7 -58.49 36.90 -31.44
CA VAL A 7 -58.16 35.84 -30.46
C VAL A 7 -56.79 36.14 -29.87
N GLN A 8 -56.77 36.77 -28.70
CA GLN A 8 -55.55 36.97 -27.93
C GLN A 8 -55.10 35.62 -27.34
N VAL A 9 -54.13 34.97 -27.98
CA VAL A 9 -53.50 33.76 -27.44
C VAL A 9 -52.56 34.17 -26.31
N HIS A 10 -52.99 34.03 -25.07
CA HIS A 10 -52.10 34.12 -23.92
C HIS A 10 -51.20 32.88 -23.91
N SER A 11 -49.99 33.00 -24.46
CA SER A 11 -49.03 31.90 -24.51
C SER A 11 -48.32 31.75 -23.16
N ASN A 12 -48.82 30.85 -22.33
CA ASN A 12 -48.13 30.39 -21.13
C ASN A 12 -46.89 29.55 -21.51
N ASP A 13 -45.79 29.63 -20.75
CA ASP A 13 -44.56 28.86 -21.00
C ASP A 13 -44.82 27.35 -21.16
N ALA A 14 -45.80 26.82 -20.42
CA ALA A 14 -46.21 25.43 -20.52
C ALA A 14 -46.80 25.08 -21.91
N SER A 15 -47.57 25.99 -22.52
CA SER A 15 -48.16 25.76 -23.85
C SER A 15 -47.12 25.92 -24.96
N ILE A 16 -46.16 26.84 -24.79
CA ILE A 16 -45.00 26.98 -25.68
C ILE A 16 -44.13 25.72 -25.66
N ARG A 17 -43.83 25.18 -24.46
CA ARG A 17 -43.07 23.92 -24.31
C ARG A 17 -43.78 22.71 -24.91
N ALA A 18 -45.10 22.58 -24.70
CA ALA A 18 -45.88 21.50 -25.28
C ALA A 18 -45.87 21.55 -26.83
N ARG A 19 -45.97 22.75 -27.41
CA ARG A 19 -45.87 22.96 -28.86
C ARG A 19 -44.46 22.67 -29.40
N ALA A 20 -43.42 23.12 -28.68
CA ALA A 20 -42.03 22.82 -29.03
C ALA A 20 -41.74 21.31 -28.98
N LEU A 21 -42.24 20.59 -27.98
CA LEU A 21 -42.13 19.14 -27.89
C LEU A 21 -42.79 18.41 -29.05
N ALA A 22 -43.98 18.86 -29.47
CA ALA A 22 -44.66 18.28 -30.63
C ALA A 22 -43.85 18.46 -31.92
N ALA A 23 -43.25 19.63 -32.12
CA ALA A 23 -42.40 19.93 -33.28
C ALA A 23 -41.09 19.12 -33.27
N VAL A 24 -40.48 18.92 -32.10
CA VAL A 24 -39.24 18.13 -31.99
C VAL A 24 -39.52 16.64 -32.18
N LYS A 25 -40.67 16.13 -31.72
CA LYS A 25 -41.09 14.73 -31.96
C LYS A 25 -41.38 14.43 -33.43
N SER A 26 -41.99 15.37 -34.17
CA SER A 26 -42.16 15.20 -35.61
C SER A 26 -40.82 15.25 -36.35
N ALA A 27 -39.90 16.11 -35.89
CA ALA A 27 -38.54 16.17 -36.43
C ALA A 27 -37.72 14.90 -36.12
N SER A 28 -37.93 14.23 -34.98
CA SER A 28 -37.20 13.01 -34.64
C SER A 28 -37.55 11.82 -35.54
N MET A 29 -38.81 11.73 -35.99
CA MET A 29 -39.24 10.73 -36.98
C MET A 29 -38.56 10.89 -38.35
N VAL A 30 -38.18 12.11 -38.72
CA VAL A 30 -37.42 12.39 -39.95
C VAL A 30 -35.91 12.21 -39.71
N ALA A 31 -35.43 12.57 -38.52
CA ALA A 31 -34.02 12.47 -38.12
C ALA A 31 -33.51 11.02 -38.04
N ASP A 32 -34.41 10.04 -37.90
CA ASP A 32 -34.10 8.61 -37.97
C ASP A 32 -33.44 8.19 -39.28
N LYS A 33 -33.81 8.84 -40.40
CA LYS A 33 -33.22 8.55 -41.72
C LYS A 33 -31.90 9.28 -41.96
N SER A 34 -31.56 10.27 -41.14
CA SER A 34 -30.45 11.21 -41.34
C SER A 34 -29.33 11.05 -40.30
N GLY A 35 -29.39 10.05 -39.43
CA GLY A 35 -28.39 9.80 -38.37
C GLY A 35 -28.33 10.88 -37.27
N SER A 36 -29.24 11.85 -37.29
CA SER A 36 -29.27 12.99 -36.35
C SER A 36 -30.22 12.77 -35.16
N LYS A 37 -30.81 11.57 -35.05
CA LYS A 37 -31.73 11.17 -33.98
C LYS A 37 -31.24 11.51 -32.57
N PRO A 38 -29.97 11.25 -32.18
CA PRO A 38 -29.50 11.52 -30.82
C PRO A 38 -29.54 13.01 -30.44
N ARG A 39 -29.33 13.91 -31.41
CA ARG A 39 -29.34 15.36 -31.17
C ARG A 39 -30.76 15.89 -30.98
N VAL A 40 -31.71 15.39 -31.76
CA VAL A 40 -33.12 15.77 -31.66
C VAL A 40 -33.76 15.18 -30.40
N ASP A 41 -33.38 13.95 -30.03
CA ASP A 41 -33.82 13.30 -28.79
C ASP A 41 -33.27 14.02 -27.54
N LEU A 42 -32.05 14.55 -27.58
CA LEU A 42 -31.50 15.38 -26.50
C LEU A 42 -32.29 16.67 -26.29
N ILE A 43 -32.71 17.32 -27.39
CA ILE A 43 -33.56 18.53 -27.35
C ILE A 43 -34.96 18.18 -26.82
N ALA A 44 -35.50 17.03 -27.22
CA ALA A 44 -36.77 16.53 -26.70
C ALA A 44 -36.70 16.23 -25.20
N LEU A 45 -35.60 15.65 -24.73
CA LEU A 45 -35.37 15.37 -23.31
C LEU A 45 -35.26 16.67 -22.50
N ALA A 46 -34.51 17.65 -22.98
CA ALA A 46 -34.38 18.97 -22.35
C ALA A 46 -35.72 19.71 -22.24
N LEU A 47 -36.55 19.65 -23.30
CA LEU A 47 -37.90 20.24 -23.30
C LEU A 47 -38.91 19.44 -22.46
N SER A 48 -38.70 18.12 -22.30
CA SER A 48 -39.56 17.24 -21.50
C SER A 48 -39.43 17.49 -20.00
N GLY A 49 -38.39 18.22 -19.58
CA GLY A 49 -38.38 19.04 -18.37
C GLY A 49 -38.89 18.34 -17.12
N LYS A 50 -38.61 17.05 -16.92
CA LYS A 50 -38.66 16.50 -15.57
C LYS A 50 -37.42 17.04 -14.89
N LYS A 51 -37.61 17.80 -13.80
CA LYS A 51 -36.59 18.10 -12.80
C LYS A 51 -36.11 16.79 -12.14
N VAL A 52 -35.57 15.85 -12.91
CA VAL A 52 -34.86 14.70 -12.34
C VAL A 52 -33.50 15.24 -11.97
N GLY A 53 -33.49 15.77 -10.77
CA GLY A 53 -32.34 16.39 -10.19
C GLY A 53 -31.18 15.39 -10.05
N PHE A 54 -30.08 15.64 -10.74
CA PHE A 54 -28.83 14.90 -10.55
C PHE A 54 -28.18 15.20 -9.20
N GLU A 55 -28.76 16.07 -8.36
CA GLU A 55 -28.24 16.43 -7.04
C GLU A 55 -28.01 15.20 -6.16
N LYS A 56 -28.81 14.13 -6.29
CA LYS A 56 -28.56 12.88 -5.55
C LYS A 56 -27.30 12.16 -6.05
N VAL A 57 -27.08 12.13 -7.37
CA VAL A 57 -25.89 11.51 -7.97
C VAL A 57 -24.65 12.34 -7.67
N ILE A 58 -24.74 13.67 -7.75
CA ILE A 58 -23.66 14.60 -7.39
C ILE A 58 -23.30 14.43 -5.92
N LYS A 59 -24.27 14.37 -5.01
CA LYS A 59 -24.01 14.10 -3.59
C LYS A 59 -23.33 12.75 -3.34
N MET A 60 -23.76 11.68 -4.04
CA MET A 60 -23.09 10.37 -3.92
C MET A 60 -21.64 10.42 -4.42
N ILE A 61 -21.35 11.22 -5.45
CA ILE A 61 -19.98 11.44 -5.94
C ILE A 61 -19.18 12.25 -4.92
N ASP A 62 -19.74 13.32 -4.35
CA ASP A 62 -19.08 14.14 -3.34
C ASP A 62 -18.75 13.33 -2.08
N ASP A 63 -19.69 12.48 -1.62
CA ASP A 63 -19.49 11.57 -0.49
C ASP A 63 -18.38 10.53 -0.80
N MET A 64 -18.36 9.99 -2.02
CA MET A 64 -17.31 9.07 -2.45
C MET A 64 -15.93 9.75 -2.51
N VAL A 65 -15.85 10.98 -3.00
CA VAL A 65 -14.61 11.77 -3.03
C VAL A 65 -14.14 12.11 -1.62
N ALA A 66 -15.06 12.42 -0.70
CA ALA A 66 -14.72 12.66 0.70
C ALA A 66 -14.16 11.41 1.37
N ASN A 67 -14.80 10.26 1.17
CA ASN A 67 -14.32 8.98 1.72
C ASN A 67 -12.95 8.60 1.16
N LEU A 68 -12.77 8.67 -0.17
CA LEU A 68 -11.48 8.36 -0.81
C LEU A 68 -10.34 9.26 -0.31
N LYS A 69 -10.62 10.54 -0.03
CA LYS A 69 -9.62 11.45 0.58
C LYS A 69 -9.25 11.03 2.00
N SER A 70 -10.22 10.60 2.81
CA SER A 70 -9.95 10.11 4.16
C SER A 70 -9.14 8.81 4.12
N GLU A 71 -9.53 7.86 3.26
CA GLU A 71 -8.83 6.59 3.08
C GLU A 71 -7.39 6.81 2.60
N GLN A 72 -7.16 7.77 1.71
CA GLN A 72 -5.82 8.10 1.22
C GLN A 72 -4.88 8.57 2.34
N ILE A 73 -5.38 9.39 3.28
CA ILE A 73 -4.58 9.82 4.43
C ILE A 73 -4.21 8.64 5.32
N ASP A 74 -5.18 7.75 5.58
CA ASP A 74 -4.96 6.54 6.39
C ASP A 74 -3.98 5.57 5.71
N ASP A 75 -4.08 5.41 4.39
CA ASP A 75 -3.21 4.54 3.61
C ASP A 75 -1.79 5.09 3.51
N ASP A 76 -1.63 6.41 3.35
CA ASP A 76 -0.31 7.07 3.40
C ASP A 76 0.33 6.89 4.78
N ALA A 77 -0.45 7.08 5.86
CA ALA A 77 0.03 6.86 7.22
C ALA A 77 0.43 5.39 7.48
N LYS A 78 -0.38 4.43 7.00
CA LYS A 78 -0.05 3.00 7.10
C LYS A 78 1.17 2.64 6.28
N LYS A 79 1.32 3.21 5.08
CA LYS A 79 2.49 2.98 4.23
C LYS A 79 3.77 3.45 4.92
N ASP A 80 3.75 4.65 5.49
CA ASP A 80 4.88 5.18 6.25
C ASP A 80 5.20 4.33 7.50
N TYR A 81 4.16 3.86 8.20
CA TYR A 81 4.32 2.94 9.33
C TYR A 81 4.97 1.62 8.88
N CYS A 82 4.46 1.00 7.82
CA CYS A 82 4.99 -0.26 7.30
C CYS A 82 6.45 -0.12 6.84
N ASN A 83 6.79 0.96 6.13
CA ASN A 83 8.16 1.20 5.70
C ASN A 83 9.11 1.32 6.88
N LYS A 84 8.76 2.11 7.91
CA LYS A 84 9.57 2.23 9.13
C LYS A 84 9.74 0.89 9.84
N GLN A 85 8.67 0.11 9.96
CA GLN A 85 8.74 -1.21 10.59
C GLN A 85 9.60 -2.20 9.80
N PHE A 86 9.57 -2.14 8.46
CA PHE A 86 10.45 -2.96 7.63
C PHE A 86 11.91 -2.55 7.77
N ASP A 87 12.21 -1.26 7.76
CA ASP A 87 13.58 -0.76 7.97
C ASP A 87 14.11 -1.18 9.34
N GLU A 88 13.34 -0.97 10.42
CA GLU A 88 13.71 -1.41 11.77
C GLU A 88 13.93 -2.92 11.85
N THR A 89 13.10 -3.70 11.17
CA THR A 89 13.20 -5.17 11.18
C THR A 89 14.43 -5.64 10.40
N ASP A 90 14.72 -5.03 9.26
CA ASP A 90 15.90 -5.36 8.45
C ASP A 90 17.19 -4.98 9.19
N ASP A 91 17.21 -3.83 9.87
CA ASP A 91 18.33 -3.41 10.71
C ASP A 91 18.54 -4.37 11.88
N LYS A 92 17.47 -4.75 12.60
CA LYS A 92 17.54 -5.76 13.67
C LYS A 92 18.05 -7.10 13.14
N LYS A 93 17.58 -7.54 11.98
CA LYS A 93 18.03 -8.78 11.34
C LYS A 93 19.52 -8.73 11.01
N LYS A 94 20.00 -7.63 10.42
CA LYS A 94 21.43 -7.44 10.12
C LYS A 94 22.28 -7.41 11.38
N ALA A 95 21.83 -6.71 12.42
CA ALA A 95 22.53 -6.64 13.69
C ALA A 95 22.65 -8.03 14.34
N LEU A 96 21.55 -8.79 14.37
CA LEU A 96 21.56 -10.17 14.89
C LEU A 96 22.45 -11.09 14.05
N ALA A 97 22.42 -10.98 12.73
CA ALA A 97 23.28 -11.79 11.85
C ALA A 97 24.78 -11.51 12.09
N ARG A 98 25.15 -10.25 12.30
CA ARG A 98 26.53 -9.89 12.68
C ARG A 98 26.90 -10.44 14.05
N ALA A 99 26.04 -10.27 15.04
CA ALA A 99 26.27 -10.80 16.38
C ALA A 99 26.43 -12.33 16.39
N LEU A 100 25.66 -13.05 15.59
CA LEU A 100 25.84 -14.50 15.40
C LEU A 100 27.20 -14.83 14.80
N SER A 101 27.61 -14.13 13.73
CA SER A 101 28.92 -14.33 13.12
C SER A 101 30.06 -14.07 14.11
N ASP A 102 29.98 -12.98 14.89
CA ASP A 102 31.01 -12.63 15.88
C ASP A 102 31.09 -13.69 16.99
N LEU A 103 29.93 -14.19 17.46
CA LEU A 103 29.87 -15.27 18.44
C LEU A 103 30.41 -16.58 17.90
N ASP A 104 30.11 -16.94 16.65
CA ASP A 104 30.64 -18.15 16.02
C ASP A 104 32.17 -18.10 15.88
N THR A 105 32.72 -16.93 15.50
CA THR A 105 34.18 -16.70 15.47
C THR A 105 34.78 -16.83 16.87
N ALA A 106 34.19 -16.21 17.89
CA ALA A 106 34.66 -16.32 19.26
C ALA A 106 34.61 -17.77 19.78
N ILE A 107 33.58 -18.54 19.42
CA ILE A 107 33.49 -19.97 19.74
C ILE A 107 34.60 -20.76 19.05
N ALA A 108 34.95 -20.45 17.80
CA ALA A 108 36.04 -21.11 17.10
C ALA A 108 37.40 -20.82 17.76
N GLU A 109 37.70 -19.54 18.01
CA GLU A 109 38.95 -19.11 18.67
C GLU A 109 39.09 -19.72 20.07
N THR A 110 38.02 -19.73 20.86
CA THR A 110 38.05 -20.34 22.19
C THR A 110 38.25 -21.86 22.15
N LYS A 111 37.71 -22.56 21.15
CA LYS A 111 37.98 -23.99 20.95
C LYS A 111 39.43 -24.26 20.57
N GLU A 112 40.02 -23.45 19.71
CA GLU A 112 41.44 -23.56 19.33
C GLU A 112 42.36 -23.26 20.53
N GLY A 113 42.05 -22.22 21.31
CA GLY A 113 42.76 -21.91 22.54
C GLY A 113 42.66 -23.03 23.57
N LEU A 114 41.47 -23.63 23.71
CA LEU A 114 41.26 -24.78 24.60
C LEU A 114 42.09 -25.99 24.17
N ALA A 115 42.18 -26.28 22.87
CA ALA A 115 43.04 -27.34 22.37
C ALA A 115 44.52 -27.07 22.70
N THR A 116 44.98 -25.83 22.51
CA THR A 116 46.36 -25.41 22.84
C THR A 116 46.65 -25.60 24.34
N VAL A 117 45.74 -25.15 25.21
CA VAL A 117 45.90 -25.31 26.66
C VAL A 117 45.92 -26.78 27.08
N ILE A 118 45.14 -27.65 26.43
CA ILE A 118 45.19 -29.10 26.68
C ILE A 118 46.57 -29.67 26.32
N GLU A 119 47.14 -29.27 25.19
CA GLU A 119 48.48 -29.70 24.77
C GLU A 119 49.56 -29.20 25.75
N GLU A 120 49.47 -27.95 26.19
CA GLU A 120 50.38 -27.37 27.19
C GLU A 120 50.29 -28.09 28.54
N ILE A 121 49.08 -28.42 29.00
CA ILE A 121 48.88 -29.21 30.24
C ILE A 121 49.55 -30.57 30.11
N ALA A 122 49.35 -31.28 28.99
CA ALA A 122 49.97 -32.58 28.76
C ALA A 122 51.51 -32.50 28.74
N ALA A 123 52.07 -31.46 28.11
CA ALA A 123 53.50 -31.21 28.07
C ALA A 123 54.07 -30.92 29.47
N LEU A 124 53.37 -30.11 30.27
CA LEU A 124 53.76 -29.80 31.65
C LEU A 124 53.70 -31.05 32.54
N GLU A 125 52.65 -31.88 32.44
CA GLU A 125 52.56 -33.14 33.18
C GLU A 125 53.72 -34.09 32.86
N ALA A 126 54.11 -34.18 31.58
CA ALA A 126 55.27 -34.98 31.16
C ALA A 126 56.58 -34.41 31.73
N GLY A 127 56.73 -33.07 31.70
CA GLY A 127 57.87 -32.37 32.29
C GLY A 127 58.01 -32.61 33.80
N ILE A 128 56.91 -32.55 34.54
CA ILE A 128 56.88 -32.82 35.99
C ILE A 128 57.31 -34.26 36.28
N LYS A 129 56.76 -35.25 35.56
CA LYS A 129 57.15 -36.67 35.73
C LYS A 129 58.65 -36.89 35.44
N ALA A 130 59.18 -36.23 34.41
CA ALA A 130 60.60 -36.30 34.07
C ALA A 130 61.48 -35.65 35.15
N LEU A 131 61.04 -34.51 35.68
CA LEU A 131 61.73 -33.82 36.78
C LEU A 131 61.73 -34.66 38.06
N ASP A 132 60.58 -35.24 38.44
CA ASP A 132 60.45 -36.12 39.61
C ASP A 132 61.40 -37.31 39.52
N LYS A 133 61.51 -37.92 38.33
CA LYS A 133 62.47 -39.00 38.07
C LYS A 133 63.91 -38.53 38.24
N SER A 134 64.28 -37.39 37.65
CA SER A 134 65.63 -36.83 37.77
C SER A 134 66.00 -36.47 39.21
N VAL A 135 65.06 -35.93 39.98
CA VAL A 135 65.25 -35.61 41.40
C VAL A 135 65.43 -36.88 42.23
N ALA A 136 64.66 -37.94 41.95
CA ALA A 136 64.83 -39.23 42.62
C ALA A 136 66.22 -39.85 42.32
N GLU A 137 66.63 -39.89 41.05
CA GLU A 137 67.96 -40.38 40.64
C GLU A 137 69.10 -39.60 41.29
N ALA A 138 69.00 -38.26 41.30
CA ALA A 138 69.98 -37.40 41.97
C ALA A 138 70.01 -37.58 43.50
N THR A 139 68.88 -37.94 44.11
CA THR A 139 68.79 -38.20 45.55
C THR A 139 69.45 -39.53 45.93
N GLU A 140 69.31 -40.56 45.10
CA GLU A 140 69.97 -41.85 45.31
C GLU A 140 71.50 -41.73 45.12
N LEU A 141 71.95 -41.03 44.08
CA LEU A 141 73.39 -40.77 43.87
C LEU A 141 74.05 -40.04 45.05
N ARG A 142 73.30 -39.24 45.80
CA ARG A 142 73.80 -38.52 47.00
C ARG A 142 73.92 -39.40 48.25
N LYS A 143 73.32 -40.59 48.24
CA LYS A 143 73.35 -41.54 49.37
C LYS A 143 74.43 -42.62 49.20
N GLU A 144 74.91 -42.83 47.97
CA GLU A 144 76.11 -43.63 47.65
C GLU A 144 77.41 -42.85 47.95
#